data_AF-A0A7X6SH93-F1
#
_entry.id   AF-A0A7X6SH93-F1
#
_cell.length_a   1.000
_cell.length_b   1.000
_cell.length_c   1.000
_cell.angle_alpha   90.00
_cell.angle_beta   90.00
_cell.angle_gamma   90.00
#
_symmetry.space_group_name_H-M   'P 1'
#
loop_
_entity.id
_entity.type
_entity.pdbx_description
1 polymer ?
#
loop_
_entity_poly.entity_id
_entity_poly.type
_entity_poly.pdbx_seq_one_letter_code
_entity_poly.pdbx_strand_id
1 'polypeptide(L)'
;PVVTTETLQVCVEPSRNAPDLLEAIDAETPPTFIVHTAEDRTVPVTDSLALAEHLSAVGVPFELHIFPSGAHGMALGTAFTSTGRPEMVDPAFAQWFDLAVNWLHREFPIV
;
A
#
# COMPACT_ATOMS: atom_id res chain seq x y z
N PRO A 1 -9.72 -9.14 -17.40
CA PRO A 1 -8.49 -8.92 -18.21
C PRO A 1 -7.38 -9.85 -17.74
N VAL A 2 -6.89 -10.72 -18.62
CA VAL A 2 -5.78 -11.63 -18.32
C VAL A 2 -4.50 -10.79 -18.38
N VAL A 3 -3.79 -10.69 -17.26
CA VAL A 3 -2.49 -9.99 -17.21
C VAL A 3 -1.50 -10.81 -18.04
N THR A 4 -1.01 -10.24 -19.14
CA THR A 4 0.05 -10.82 -19.97
C THR A 4 1.39 -10.20 -19.62
N THR A 5 2.50 -10.86 -19.99
CA THR A 5 3.87 -10.35 -19.82
C THR A 5 4.05 -8.95 -20.42
N GLU A 6 3.33 -8.66 -21.49
CA GLU A 6 3.31 -7.37 -22.18
C GLU A 6 2.62 -6.27 -21.35
N THR A 7 1.62 -6.62 -20.53
CA THR A 7 0.95 -5.65 -19.64
C THR A 7 1.83 -5.27 -18.44
N LEU A 8 2.62 -6.23 -17.94
CA LEU A 8 3.64 -5.97 -16.90
C LEU A 8 4.74 -5.03 -17.41
N GLN A 9 5.13 -5.15 -18.68
CA GLN A 9 6.21 -4.35 -19.26
C GLN A 9 5.85 -2.85 -19.38
N VAL A 10 4.57 -2.51 -19.52
CA VAL A 10 4.09 -1.11 -19.45
C VAL A 10 4.28 -0.49 -18.05
N CYS A 11 4.28 -1.31 -17.00
CA CYS A 11 4.58 -0.84 -15.64
C CYS A 11 6.10 -0.81 -15.34
N VAL A 12 6.92 -1.49 -16.16
CA VAL A 12 8.38 -1.58 -15.99
C VAL A 12 9.12 -0.51 -16.81
N GLU A 13 8.58 -0.10 -17.96
CA GLU A 13 9.01 1.13 -18.60
C GLU A 13 8.52 2.29 -17.74
N PRO A 14 9.40 3.13 -17.15
CA PRO A 14 8.93 4.32 -16.47
C PRO A 14 8.13 5.10 -17.50
N SER A 15 6.84 5.27 -17.25
CA SER A 15 6.01 6.19 -17.99
C SER A 15 6.80 7.49 -18.06
N ARG A 16 7.31 7.84 -19.25
CA ARG A 16 8.34 8.88 -19.45
C ARG A 16 7.94 10.26 -18.90
N ASN A 17 6.66 10.41 -18.53
CA ASN A 17 6.02 11.61 -17.98
C ASN A 17 5.14 11.33 -16.74
N ALA A 18 5.16 10.13 -16.13
CA ALA A 18 4.51 9.97 -14.84
C ALA A 18 5.39 10.65 -13.80
N PRO A 19 4.85 11.59 -13.00
CA PRO A 19 5.61 12.14 -11.88
C PRO A 19 6.01 10.97 -10.96
N ASP A 20 7.28 10.93 -10.58
CA ASP A 20 7.72 10.02 -9.53
C ASP A 20 6.95 10.40 -8.26
N LEU A 21 6.29 9.42 -7.66
CA LEU A 21 5.52 9.61 -6.44
C LEU A 21 6.39 10.26 -5.36
N LEU A 22 7.66 9.84 -5.23
CA LEU A 22 8.54 10.33 -4.19
C LEU A 22 8.99 11.77 -4.45
N GLU A 23 9.14 12.18 -5.72
CA GLU A 23 9.48 13.56 -6.10
C GLU A 23 8.31 14.53 -5.91
N ALA A 24 7.07 14.02 -5.92
CA ALA A 24 5.86 14.81 -5.78
C ALA A 24 5.41 15.03 -4.32
N ILE A 25 6.08 14.40 -3.34
CA ILE A 25 5.73 14.57 -1.92
C ILE A 25 6.22 15.93 -1.42
N ASP A 26 5.30 16.67 -0.82
CA ASP A 26 5.54 17.98 -0.24
C ASP A 26 4.70 18.19 1.04
N ALA A 27 4.80 19.38 1.63
CA ALA A 27 4.09 19.71 2.87
C ALA A 27 2.55 19.86 2.68
N GLU A 28 2.05 19.90 1.44
CA GLU A 28 0.61 19.92 1.14
C GLU A 28 0.04 18.51 0.96
N THR A 29 0.89 17.48 0.95
CA THR A 29 0.47 16.08 0.91
C THR A 29 -0.39 15.77 2.14
N PRO A 30 -1.58 15.16 1.96
CA PRO A 30 -2.48 14.89 3.08
C PRO A 30 -1.93 13.80 4.01
N PRO A 31 -2.44 13.71 5.25
CA PRO A 31 -2.15 12.59 6.13
C PRO A 31 -2.39 11.25 5.42
N THR A 32 -1.44 10.32 5.52
CA THR A 32 -1.43 9.11 4.70
C THR A 32 -1.39 7.83 5.55
N PHE A 33 -2.26 6.87 5.22
CA PHE A 33 -2.23 5.52 5.78
C PHE A 33 -1.64 4.54 4.76
N ILE A 34 -0.66 3.76 5.18
CA ILE A 34 0.09 2.83 4.32
C ILE A 34 0.02 1.44 4.95
N VAL A 35 -0.34 0.44 4.13
CA VAL A 35 -0.26 -0.98 4.49
C VAL A 35 0.48 -1.75 3.41
N HIS A 36 1.39 -2.64 3.81
CA HIS A 36 2.15 -3.49 2.90
C HIS A 36 2.53 -4.82 3.55
N THR A 37 2.95 -5.81 2.74
CA THR A 37 3.51 -7.07 3.24
C THR A 37 4.99 -7.18 2.86
N ALA A 38 5.85 -7.64 3.79
CA ALA A 38 7.28 -7.77 3.54
C ALA A 38 7.61 -8.86 2.51
N GLU A 39 6.70 -9.82 2.31
CA GLU A 39 6.80 -10.89 1.32
C GLU A 39 6.25 -10.53 -0.07
N ASP A 40 5.77 -9.29 -0.30
CA ASP A 40 5.36 -8.86 -1.63
C ASP A 40 6.55 -8.91 -2.60
N ARG A 41 6.46 -9.83 -3.58
CA ARG A 41 7.48 -10.05 -4.61
C ARG A 41 7.22 -9.26 -5.89
N THR A 42 6.08 -8.59 -6.00
CA THR A 42 5.70 -7.79 -7.16
C THR A 42 6.07 -6.34 -6.94
N VAL A 43 5.79 -5.81 -5.74
CA VAL A 43 6.18 -4.45 -5.32
C VAL A 43 6.96 -4.58 -4.01
N PRO A 44 8.30 -4.38 -4.03
CA PRO A 44 9.12 -4.50 -2.84
C PRO A 44 8.65 -3.60 -1.70
N VAL A 45 8.71 -4.11 -0.46
CA VAL A 45 8.36 -3.34 0.75
C VAL A 45 9.18 -2.05 0.92
N THR A 46 10.34 -1.97 0.29
CA THR A 46 11.18 -0.76 0.27
C THR A 46 10.47 0.44 -0.31
N ASP A 47 9.50 0.25 -1.21
CA ASP A 47 8.76 1.35 -1.83
C ASP A 47 7.86 2.06 -0.79
N SER A 48 7.17 1.28 0.06
CA SER A 48 6.39 1.81 1.18
C SER A 48 7.27 2.45 2.27
N LEU A 49 8.44 1.87 2.53
CA LEU A 49 9.39 2.43 3.49
C LEU A 49 9.95 3.78 2.99
N ALA A 50 10.29 3.87 1.69
CA ALA A 50 10.74 5.11 1.07
C ALA A 50 9.64 6.19 1.11
N LEU A 51 8.38 5.83 0.80
CA LEU A 51 7.24 6.73 0.93
C LEU A 51 7.11 7.30 2.35
N ALA A 52 7.18 6.43 3.38
CA ALA A 52 7.12 6.85 4.77
C ALA A 52 8.30 7.76 5.18
N GLU A 53 9.50 7.49 4.67
CA GLU A 53 10.68 8.33 4.91
C GLU A 53 10.49 9.73 4.31
N HIS A 54 9.96 9.84 3.09
CA HIS A 54 9.71 11.12 2.44
C HIS A 54 8.62 11.93 3.16
N LEU A 55 7.50 11.28 3.53
CA LEU A 55 6.45 11.90 4.34
C LEU A 55 6.99 12.43 5.67
N SER A 56 7.84 11.64 6.34
CA SER A 56 8.53 12.05 7.56
C SER A 56 9.45 13.26 7.35
N ALA A 57 10.18 13.32 6.22
CA ALA A 57 11.13 14.39 5.93
C ALA A 57 10.43 15.75 5.73
N VAL A 58 9.22 15.76 5.17
CA VAL A 58 8.42 16.98 4.97
C VAL A 58 7.44 17.28 6.11
N GLY A 59 7.40 16.44 7.14
CA GLY A 59 6.56 16.62 8.33
C GLY A 59 5.08 16.30 8.12
N VAL A 60 4.74 15.50 7.10
CA VAL A 60 3.37 15.04 6.86
C VAL A 60 3.05 13.87 7.79
N PRO A 61 1.93 13.91 8.55
CA PRO A 61 1.53 12.79 9.41
C PRO A 61 1.24 11.53 8.59
N PHE A 62 1.71 10.38 9.06
CA PHE A 62 1.42 9.10 8.41
C PHE A 62 1.33 7.95 9.41
N GLU A 63 0.70 6.87 8.99
CA GLU A 63 0.66 5.59 9.71
C GLU A 63 1.06 4.47 8.74
N LEU A 64 2.02 3.63 9.15
CA LEU A 64 2.55 2.54 8.33
C LEU A 64 2.42 1.20 9.05
N HIS A 65 1.79 0.22 8.38
CA HIS A 65 1.70 -1.16 8.83
C HIS A 65 2.39 -2.11 7.85
N ILE A 66 3.45 -2.77 8.30
CA ILE A 66 4.15 -3.81 7.54
C ILE A 66 3.87 -5.17 8.17
N PHE A 67 3.16 -6.02 7.46
CA PHE A 67 2.93 -7.40 7.85
C PHE A 67 4.05 -8.29 7.31
N PRO A 68 4.57 -9.27 8.07
CA PRO A 68 5.70 -10.08 7.62
C PRO A 68 5.36 -10.96 6.42
N SER A 69 4.12 -11.44 6.33
CA SER A 69 3.65 -12.38 5.32
C SER A 69 2.50 -11.85 4.49
N GLY A 70 2.36 -12.39 3.29
CA GLY A 70 1.22 -12.14 2.41
C GLY A 70 1.62 -11.80 0.98
N ALA A 71 0.86 -12.32 0.02
CA ALA A 71 1.11 -12.11 -1.41
C ALA A 71 0.70 -10.71 -1.89
N HIS A 72 1.18 -10.33 -3.08
CA HIS A 72 0.73 -9.10 -3.73
C HIS A 72 -0.79 -9.10 -3.97
N GLY A 73 -1.42 -7.94 -3.76
CA GLY A 73 -2.82 -7.71 -4.14
C GLY A 73 -3.84 -8.46 -3.29
N MET A 74 -3.58 -8.65 -1.99
CA MET A 74 -4.49 -9.35 -1.06
C MET A 74 -5.82 -8.64 -0.81
N ALA A 75 -5.97 -7.37 -1.18
CA ALA A 75 -7.17 -6.57 -0.88
C ALA A 75 -7.54 -6.64 0.60
N LEU A 76 -8.66 -7.28 0.97
CA LEU A 76 -9.06 -7.42 2.37
C LEU A 76 -8.36 -8.58 3.10
N GLY A 77 -7.61 -9.43 2.40
CA GLY A 77 -6.96 -10.61 2.99
C GLY A 77 -7.96 -11.66 3.51
N THR A 78 -9.19 -11.65 2.98
CA THR A 78 -10.28 -12.54 3.43
C THR A 78 -10.63 -13.55 2.35
N ALA A 79 -11.34 -14.61 2.74
CA ALA A 79 -11.85 -15.62 1.80
C ALA A 79 -12.67 -14.99 0.64
N PHE A 80 -13.40 -13.91 0.90
CA PHE A 80 -14.20 -13.20 -0.11
C PHE A 80 -13.35 -12.56 -1.21
N THR A 81 -12.17 -12.04 -0.86
CA THR A 81 -11.26 -11.38 -1.80
C THR A 81 -10.17 -12.30 -2.35
N SER A 82 -10.11 -13.54 -1.86
CA SER A 82 -9.06 -14.51 -2.19
C SER A 82 -9.10 -15.06 -3.61
N THR A 83 -10.23 -14.91 -4.32
CA THR A 83 -10.51 -15.61 -5.59
C THR A 83 -10.27 -17.13 -5.51
N GLY A 84 -10.51 -17.75 -4.35
CA GLY A 84 -10.30 -19.18 -4.10
C GLY A 84 -8.85 -19.59 -3.83
N ARG A 85 -7.93 -18.64 -3.70
CA ARG A 85 -6.50 -18.89 -3.42
C ARG A 85 -6.22 -18.80 -1.91
N PRO A 86 -5.87 -19.91 -1.23
CA PRO A 86 -5.63 -19.91 0.21
C PRO A 86 -4.53 -18.94 0.66
N GLU A 87 -3.51 -18.73 -0.15
CA GLU A 87 -2.40 -17.81 0.11
C GLU A 87 -2.81 -16.32 0.14
N MET A 88 -4.01 -16.00 -0.33
CA MET A 88 -4.59 -14.65 -0.28
C MET A 88 -5.43 -14.41 0.98
N VAL A 89 -5.50 -15.38 1.90
CA VAL A 89 -6.27 -15.29 3.14
C VAL A 89 -5.32 -15.27 4.33
N ASP A 90 -5.30 -14.15 5.05
CA ASP A 90 -4.51 -13.98 6.27
C ASP A 90 -5.29 -13.12 7.28
N PRO A 91 -5.79 -13.72 8.38
CA PRO A 91 -6.50 -12.98 9.43
C PRO A 91 -5.66 -11.92 10.14
N ALA A 92 -4.33 -12.04 10.16
CA ALA A 92 -3.46 -11.01 10.71
C ALA A 92 -3.42 -9.80 9.77
N PHE A 93 -3.20 -10.04 8.47
CA PHE A 93 -3.24 -8.98 7.47
C PHE A 93 -4.62 -8.30 7.42
N ALA A 94 -5.71 -9.07 7.43
CA ALA A 94 -7.08 -8.54 7.32
C ALA A 94 -7.44 -7.47 8.37
N GLN A 95 -6.73 -7.42 9.51
CA GLN A 95 -6.90 -6.38 10.53
C GLN A 95 -6.51 -4.98 10.05
N TRP A 96 -5.77 -4.85 8.93
CA TRP A 96 -5.41 -3.55 8.37
C TRP A 96 -6.63 -2.66 8.12
N PHE A 97 -7.78 -3.27 7.77
CA PHE A 97 -9.00 -2.52 7.51
C PHE A 97 -9.53 -1.84 8.77
N ASP A 98 -9.57 -2.56 9.89
CA ASP A 98 -9.96 -2.00 11.18
C ASP A 98 -8.96 -0.93 11.66
N LEU A 99 -7.66 -1.15 11.41
CA LEU A 99 -6.62 -0.15 11.67
C LEU A 99 -6.84 1.12 10.86
N ALA A 100 -7.17 1.00 9.57
CA ALA A 100 -7.44 2.12 8.68
C ALA A 100 -8.71 2.90 9.08
N VAL A 101 -9.78 2.19 9.47
CA VAL A 101 -11.01 2.83 10.01
C VAL A 101 -10.70 3.60 11.28
N ASN A 102 -9.94 3.00 12.21
CA ASN A 102 -9.54 3.68 13.43
C ASN A 102 -8.64 4.89 13.16
N TRP A 103 -7.75 4.80 12.17
CA TRP A 103 -6.93 5.92 11.72
C TRP A 103 -7.79 7.05 11.15
N LEU A 104 -8.76 6.74 10.26
CA LEU A 104 -9.69 7.73 9.73
C LEU A 104 -10.46 8.47 10.83
N HIS A 105 -10.92 7.78 11.87
CA HIS A 105 -11.59 8.42 13.00
C HIS A 105 -10.67 9.34 13.81
N ARG A 106 -9.37 9.04 13.89
CA ARG A 106 -8.39 9.90 14.58
C ARG A 106 -8.05 11.15 13.76
N GLU A 107 -7.84 10.99 12.46
CA GLU A 107 -7.43 12.07 11.56
C GLU A 107 -8.59 12.98 11.14
N PHE A 108 -9.79 12.42 10.96
CA PHE A 108 -10.96 13.13 10.44
C PHE A 108 -12.17 12.96 11.37
N PRO A 109 -12.12 13.52 12.60
CA PRO A 109 -13.22 13.43 13.53
C PRO A 109 -14.47 14.13 12.96
N ILE A 110 -15.61 13.43 12.98
CA ILE A 110 -16.91 14.03 12.68
C ILE A 110 -17.26 14.93 13.86
N VAL A 111 -17.21 16.25 13.64
CA VAL A 111 -17.67 17.28 14.59
C VAL A 111 -19.18 17.44 14.57
#